data_AF-A0AB94IBY1-F1
#
_entry.id   AF-A0AB94IBY1-F1
#
_cell.length_a   1.000
_cell.length_b   1.000
_cell.length_c   1.000
_cell.angle_alpha   90.00
_cell.angle_beta   90.00
_cell.angle_gamma   90.00
#
_symmetry.space_group_name_H-M   'P 1'
#
loop_
_entity.id
_entity.type
_entity.pdbx_description
1 polymer ?
#
loop_
_entity_poly.entity_id
_entity_poly.type
_entity_poly.pdbx_seq_one_letter_code
_entity_poly.pdbx_strand_id
1 'polypeptide(L)'
;MSTKNKNDQNVPITIGFKAYIALITSILIFSGLFFNVEGMEWLGAFDFTTLCGSFGKMLNPEQNTFIGENGISAKAGFLFSLTLVPTVMLATGLLEVFTYYGAIRAAHHLFTPLLRPLLGLPGLSGLALITNLQSTDVGTKLTKELYESKLITKKNLIIMGAWQYSGAGLINNYFAVGSVVFSALSVPIITPLIIMFCLKFVGATFVRIMLSTWYKKDFIDE
;
A
#
# COMPACT_ATOMS: atom_id res chain seq x y z
N MET A 1 32.74 -3.04 8.33
CA MET A 1 33.27 -2.48 7.06
C MET A 1 32.87 -3.41 5.93
N SER A 2 31.78 -3.09 5.22
CA SER A 2 31.42 -3.73 3.96
C SER A 2 30.82 -2.65 3.07
N THR A 3 31.66 -2.14 2.19
CA THR A 3 31.32 -1.19 1.14
C THR A 3 30.42 -1.89 0.13
N LYS A 4 29.09 -1.83 0.32
CA LYS A 4 28.16 -2.09 -0.77
C LYS A 4 28.27 -0.94 -1.77
N ASN A 5 28.76 -1.27 -2.96
CA ASN A 5 28.99 -0.36 -4.07
C ASN A 5 27.76 0.50 -4.36
N LYS A 6 27.97 1.81 -4.48
CA LYS A 6 26.98 2.84 -4.85
C LYS A 6 26.48 2.76 -6.31
N ASN A 7 26.70 1.64 -7.01
CA ASN A 7 26.44 1.51 -8.46
C ASN A 7 25.23 0.63 -8.83
N ASP A 8 24.47 0.12 -7.86
CA ASP A 8 23.28 -0.73 -8.15
C ASP A 8 22.03 0.07 -8.56
N GLN A 9 22.11 1.38 -8.75
CA GLN A 9 20.95 2.22 -9.11
C GLN A 9 20.63 2.25 -10.62
N ASN A 10 21.44 1.60 -11.47
CA ASN A 10 21.29 1.62 -12.93
C ASN A 10 21.25 0.24 -13.60
N VAL A 11 20.96 -0.83 -12.86
CA VAL A 11 20.72 -2.13 -13.50
C VAL A 11 19.31 -2.10 -14.11
N PRO A 12 19.12 -2.28 -15.43
CA PRO A 12 17.80 -2.51 -15.98
C PRO A 12 17.25 -3.74 -15.27
N ILE A 13 16.22 -3.53 -14.44
CA ILE A 13 15.62 -4.60 -13.65
C ILE A 13 14.92 -5.51 -14.67
N THR A 14 15.63 -6.53 -15.17
CA THR A 14 14.99 -7.64 -15.88
C THR A 14 14.19 -8.39 -14.84
N ILE A 15 12.95 -7.97 -14.67
CA ILE A 15 12.04 -8.56 -13.71
C ILE A 15 11.66 -9.93 -14.24
N GLY A 16 12.11 -10.96 -13.52
CA GLY A 16 11.76 -12.32 -13.85
C GLY A 16 10.24 -12.49 -13.85
N PHE A 17 9.73 -13.29 -14.78
CA PHE A 17 8.31 -13.62 -14.91
C PHE A 17 7.63 -14.00 -13.57
N LYS A 18 8.38 -14.65 -12.68
CA LYS A 18 7.96 -15.03 -11.32
C LYS A 18 7.45 -13.84 -10.48
N ALA A 19 8.04 -12.66 -10.63
CA ALA A 19 7.66 -11.47 -9.87
C ALA A 19 6.31 -10.89 -10.33
N TYR A 20 6.00 -10.97 -11.63
CA TYR A 20 4.69 -10.57 -12.16
C TYR A 20 3.60 -11.54 -11.73
N ILE A 21 3.89 -12.85 -11.74
CA ILE A 21 2.97 -13.85 -11.18
C ILE A 21 2.72 -13.54 -9.70
N ALA A 22 3.76 -13.32 -8.90
CA ALA A 22 3.60 -12.99 -7.49
C ALA A 22 2.74 -11.73 -7.27
N LEU A 23 2.88 -10.71 -8.11
CA LEU A 23 2.04 -9.51 -8.07
C LEU A 23 0.57 -9.82 -8.40
N ILE A 24 0.31 -10.57 -9.46
CA ILE A 24 -1.05 -10.93 -9.87
C ILE A 24 -1.71 -11.81 -8.80
N THR A 25 -1.01 -12.83 -8.31
CA THR A 25 -1.51 -13.68 -7.22
C THR A 25 -1.81 -12.87 -5.96
N SER A 26 -0.93 -11.93 -5.60
CA SER A 26 -1.17 -11.03 -4.46
C SER A 26 -2.44 -10.22 -4.62
N ILE A 27 -2.64 -9.60 -5.80
CA ILE A 27 -3.85 -8.84 -6.10
C ILE A 27 -5.07 -9.74 -5.98
N LEU A 28 -5.03 -10.95 -6.56
CA LEU A 28 -6.17 -11.88 -6.51
C LEU A 28 -6.51 -12.29 -5.08
N ILE A 29 -5.53 -12.69 -4.26
CA ILE A 29 -5.76 -13.10 -2.87
C ILE A 29 -6.36 -11.96 -2.05
N PHE A 30 -5.81 -10.76 -2.16
CA PHE A 30 -6.29 -9.61 -1.40
C PHE A 30 -7.52 -8.91 -2.00
N SER A 31 -7.99 -9.34 -3.17
CA SER A 31 -9.06 -8.62 -3.88
C SER A 31 -10.44 -8.77 -3.25
N GLY A 32 -10.70 -9.90 -2.59
CA GLY A 32 -12.04 -10.29 -2.18
C GLY A 32 -12.92 -10.81 -3.32
N LEU A 33 -12.38 -10.96 -4.54
CA LEU A 33 -13.15 -11.40 -5.72
C LEU A 33 -13.50 -12.89 -5.68
N PHE A 34 -12.76 -13.68 -4.91
CA PHE A 34 -12.96 -15.12 -4.77
C PHE A 34 -13.78 -15.49 -3.53
N PHE A 35 -14.32 -14.48 -2.83
CA PHE A 35 -15.21 -14.69 -1.70
C PHE A 35 -16.58 -15.16 -2.17
N ASN A 36 -16.95 -16.40 -1.82
CA ASN A 36 -18.26 -17.01 -2.11
C ASN A 36 -18.69 -16.94 -3.59
N VAL A 37 -17.82 -17.37 -4.50
CA VAL A 37 -18.18 -17.48 -5.93
C VAL A 37 -19.11 -18.68 -6.14
N GLU A 38 -20.37 -18.41 -6.52
CA GLU A 38 -21.37 -19.44 -6.80
C GLU A 38 -20.84 -20.44 -7.85
N GLY A 39 -20.83 -21.73 -7.51
CA GLY A 39 -20.38 -22.82 -8.38
C GLY A 39 -18.87 -23.12 -8.37
N MET A 40 -18.04 -22.31 -7.70
CA MET A 40 -16.59 -22.54 -7.55
C MET A 40 -16.10 -22.23 -6.13
N GLU A 41 -16.71 -22.86 -5.12
CA GLU A 41 -16.37 -22.66 -3.70
C GLU A 41 -14.88 -22.92 -3.37
N TRP A 42 -14.21 -23.79 -4.14
CA TRP A 42 -12.78 -24.06 -3.99
C TRP A 42 -11.89 -22.84 -4.24
N LEU A 43 -12.36 -21.85 -5.01
CA LEU A 43 -11.64 -20.59 -5.22
C LEU A 43 -11.51 -19.78 -3.93
N GLY A 44 -12.38 -20.02 -2.95
CA GLY A 44 -12.27 -19.43 -1.61
C GLY A 44 -10.95 -19.77 -0.92
N ALA A 45 -10.28 -20.88 -1.28
CA ALA A 45 -8.94 -21.19 -0.75
C ALA A 45 -7.87 -20.14 -1.15
N PHE A 46 -8.13 -19.36 -2.20
CA PHE A 46 -7.28 -18.27 -2.65
C PHE A 46 -7.85 -16.90 -2.32
N ASP A 47 -8.80 -16.81 -1.38
CA ASP A 47 -9.41 -15.56 -0.96
C ASP A 47 -8.96 -15.17 0.46
N PHE A 48 -8.50 -13.94 0.64
CA PHE A 48 -8.02 -13.46 1.94
C PHE A 48 -9.10 -13.48 3.02
N THR A 49 -10.34 -13.10 2.70
CA THR A 49 -11.46 -13.08 3.66
C THR A 49 -11.81 -14.48 4.11
N THR A 50 -11.80 -15.45 3.18
CA THR A 50 -12.04 -16.86 3.48
C THR A 50 -10.93 -17.47 4.33
N LEU A 51 -9.66 -17.21 4.00
CA LEU A 51 -8.49 -17.67 4.76
C LEU A 51 -8.40 -17.04 6.15
N CYS A 52 -8.83 -15.79 6.30
CA CYS A 52 -8.93 -15.12 7.59
C CYS A 52 -9.94 -15.83 8.50
N GLY A 53 -10.96 -16.46 7.93
CA GLY A 53 -12.00 -17.15 8.67
C GLY A 53 -12.79 -16.21 9.58
N SER A 54 -13.34 -16.77 10.66
CA SER A 54 -14.10 -15.99 11.62
C SER A 54 -13.61 -16.29 13.03
N PHE A 55 -12.95 -15.29 13.62
CA PHE A 55 -12.42 -15.36 14.97
C PHE A 55 -13.31 -14.59 15.94
N GLY A 56 -13.58 -15.18 17.11
CA GLY A 56 -14.31 -14.49 18.17
C GLY A 56 -15.84 -14.53 18.12
N LYS A 57 -16.39 -15.53 17.42
CA LYS A 57 -17.81 -15.89 17.52
C LYS A 57 -18.03 -16.68 18.82
N MET A 58 -18.92 -16.19 19.70
CA MET A 58 -19.42 -16.99 20.82
C MET A 58 -20.61 -17.85 20.36
N LEU A 59 -21.07 -18.79 21.20
CA LEU A 59 -22.15 -19.74 20.85
C LEU A 59 -23.41 -19.08 20.27
N ASN A 60 -23.74 -17.85 20.70
CA ASN A 60 -24.85 -17.05 20.16
C ASN A 60 -24.30 -15.77 19.51
N PRO A 61 -23.87 -15.78 18.24
CA PRO A 61 -23.20 -14.64 17.60
C PRO A 61 -24.09 -13.40 17.42
N GLU A 62 -25.41 -13.55 17.50
CA GLU A 62 -26.37 -12.42 17.44
C GLU A 62 -26.43 -11.60 18.75
N GLN A 63 -26.03 -12.19 19.87
CA GLN A 63 -26.09 -11.56 21.21
C GLN A 63 -24.70 -11.39 21.84
N ASN A 64 -23.75 -12.27 21.51
CA ASN A 64 -22.48 -12.38 22.20
C ASN A 64 -21.33 -12.54 21.20
N THR A 65 -20.65 -11.42 20.90
CA THR A 65 -19.29 -11.40 20.34
C THR A 65 -18.32 -10.98 21.44
N PHE A 66 -17.00 -10.96 21.17
CA PHE A 66 -16.03 -10.39 22.13
C PHE A 66 -16.33 -8.94 22.55
N ILE A 67 -17.23 -8.24 21.85
CA ILE A 67 -17.73 -6.89 22.17
C ILE A 67 -18.89 -6.92 23.19
N GLY A 68 -19.58 -8.05 23.35
CA GLY A 68 -20.80 -8.19 24.16
C GLY A 68 -22.04 -7.53 23.52
N GLU A 69 -23.19 -7.65 24.18
CA GLU A 69 -24.45 -7.01 23.76
C GLU A 69 -24.47 -5.54 24.26
N ASN A 70 -24.72 -4.56 23.36
CA ASN A 70 -24.85 -3.12 23.69
C ASN A 70 -23.62 -2.41 24.29
N GLY A 71 -22.40 -2.96 24.14
CA GLY A 71 -21.20 -2.43 24.80
C GLY A 71 -20.47 -1.29 24.09
N ILE A 72 -20.74 -0.03 24.45
CA ILE A 72 -19.84 1.11 24.16
C ILE A 72 -18.94 1.34 25.38
N SER A 73 -17.80 0.64 25.44
CA SER A 73 -16.83 0.78 26.54
C SER A 73 -15.40 0.51 26.08
N ALA A 74 -14.41 1.09 26.75
CA ALA A 74 -12.99 0.88 26.46
C ALA A 74 -12.58 -0.61 26.49
N LYS A 75 -13.20 -1.41 27.36
CA LYS A 75 -12.97 -2.86 27.43
C LYS A 75 -13.44 -3.59 26.16
N ALA A 76 -14.56 -3.18 25.59
CA ALA A 76 -15.10 -3.76 24.37
C ALA A 76 -14.22 -3.41 23.15
N GLY A 77 -13.70 -2.18 23.08
CA GLY A 77 -12.72 -1.78 22.06
C GLY A 77 -11.41 -2.58 22.14
N PHE A 78 -10.93 -2.86 23.36
CA PHE A 78 -9.76 -3.71 23.56
C PHE A 78 -10.02 -5.16 23.10
N LEU A 79 -11.14 -5.75 23.48
CA LEU A 79 -11.51 -7.11 23.06
C LEU A 79 -11.75 -7.21 21.55
N PHE A 80 -12.37 -6.20 20.94
CA PHE A 80 -12.45 -6.08 19.48
C PHE A 80 -11.06 -6.06 18.83
N SER A 81 -10.12 -5.29 19.40
CA SER A 81 -8.75 -5.20 18.86
C SER A 81 -8.03 -6.55 18.88
N LEU A 82 -8.26 -7.40 19.89
CA LEU A 82 -7.73 -8.76 19.92
C LEU A 82 -8.28 -9.63 18.79
N THR A 83 -9.50 -9.38 18.33
CA THR A 83 -10.08 -10.15 17.20
C THR A 83 -9.39 -9.87 15.86
N LEU A 84 -8.68 -8.74 15.74
CA LEU A 84 -8.00 -8.33 14.52
C LEU A 84 -6.59 -8.92 14.39
N VAL A 85 -6.01 -9.39 15.49
CA VAL A 85 -4.62 -9.89 15.52
C VAL A 85 -4.39 -10.98 14.46
N PRO A 86 -5.23 -12.03 14.32
CA PRO A 86 -5.03 -13.05 13.30
C PRO A 86 -5.12 -12.50 11.87
N THR A 87 -6.09 -11.61 11.61
CA THR A 87 -6.30 -10.98 10.30
C THR A 87 -5.08 -10.17 9.88
N VAL A 88 -4.58 -9.32 10.78
CA VAL A 88 -3.42 -8.46 10.53
C VAL A 88 -2.15 -9.28 10.36
N MET A 89 -1.96 -10.31 11.18
CA MET A 89 -0.80 -11.21 11.08
C MET A 89 -0.80 -11.98 9.76
N LEU A 90 -1.95 -12.49 9.32
CA LEU A 90 -2.07 -13.17 8.03
C LEU A 90 -1.80 -12.20 6.87
N ALA A 91 -2.38 -11.01 6.89
CA ALA A 91 -2.21 -10.03 5.82
C ALA A 91 -0.74 -9.60 5.67
N THR A 92 -0.11 -9.21 6.79
CA THR A 92 1.30 -8.80 6.79
C THR A 92 2.23 -9.95 6.43
N GLY A 93 1.95 -11.19 6.88
CA GLY A 93 2.72 -12.37 6.50
C GLY A 93 2.66 -12.67 5.00
N LEU A 94 1.46 -12.64 4.40
CA LEU A 94 1.29 -12.84 2.95
C LEU A 94 1.97 -11.72 2.14
N LEU A 95 1.84 -10.46 2.57
CA LEU A 95 2.51 -9.33 1.94
C LEU A 95 4.04 -9.49 1.93
N GLU A 96 4.63 -9.98 3.03
CA GLU A 96 6.07 -10.19 3.12
C GLU A 96 6.53 -11.32 2.18
N VAL A 97 5.75 -12.41 2.09
CA VAL A 97 6.01 -13.50 1.13
C VAL A 97 6.00 -12.98 -0.30
N PHE A 98 4.99 -12.20 -0.69
CA PHE A 98 4.94 -11.62 -2.04
C PHE A 98 6.07 -10.62 -2.30
N THR A 99 6.44 -9.85 -1.28
CA THR A 99 7.59 -8.93 -1.34
C THR A 99 8.89 -9.70 -1.58
N TYR A 100 9.10 -10.81 -0.87
CA TYR A 100 10.23 -11.71 -1.05
C TYR A 100 10.33 -12.25 -2.49
N TYR A 101 9.20 -12.71 -3.06
CA TYR A 101 9.13 -13.18 -4.44
C TYR A 101 9.24 -12.07 -5.50
N GLY A 102 9.31 -10.81 -5.08
CA GLY A 102 9.58 -9.67 -5.96
C GLY A 102 8.33 -8.95 -6.49
N ALA A 103 7.15 -9.17 -5.92
CA ALA A 103 5.93 -8.46 -6.32
C ALA A 103 6.10 -6.93 -6.28
N ILE A 104 6.84 -6.42 -5.28
CA ILE A 104 7.14 -4.98 -5.14
C ILE A 104 8.05 -4.47 -6.27
N ARG A 105 8.97 -5.31 -6.76
CA ARG A 105 9.81 -4.96 -7.93
C ARG A 105 8.99 -4.92 -9.22
N ALA A 106 8.07 -5.87 -9.40
CA ALA A 106 7.10 -5.85 -10.52
C ALA A 106 6.19 -4.63 -10.46
N ALA A 107 5.67 -4.30 -9.27
CA ALA A 107 4.88 -3.09 -9.05
C ALA A 107 5.69 -1.83 -9.37
N HIS A 108 6.98 -1.80 -9.02
CA HIS A 108 7.88 -0.71 -9.36
C HIS A 108 8.04 -0.48 -10.85
N HIS A 109 8.25 -1.53 -11.61
CA HIS A 109 8.34 -1.39 -13.05
C HIS A 109 7.03 -0.95 -13.70
N LEU A 110 5.88 -1.40 -13.19
CA LEU A 110 4.57 -0.97 -13.69
C LEU A 110 4.24 0.48 -13.30
N PHE A 111 4.71 0.94 -12.15
CA PHE A 111 4.46 2.27 -11.60
C PHE A 111 5.35 3.35 -12.21
N THR A 112 6.62 3.05 -12.46
CA THR A 112 7.61 3.97 -13.06
C THR A 112 7.15 4.70 -14.33
N PRO A 113 6.51 4.05 -15.34
CA PRO A 113 6.04 4.76 -16.53
C PRO A 113 4.89 5.74 -16.25
N LEU A 114 4.15 5.59 -15.14
CA LEU A 114 3.05 6.49 -14.77
C LEU A 114 3.53 7.79 -14.11
N LEU A 115 4.74 7.79 -13.53
CA LEU A 115 5.26 8.93 -12.78
C LEU A 115 5.56 10.15 -13.64
N ARG A 116 6.12 9.94 -14.83
CA ARG A 116 6.48 11.02 -15.74
C ARG A 116 5.25 11.77 -16.30
N PRO A 117 4.22 11.10 -16.86
CA PRO A 117 3.04 11.80 -17.35
C PRO A 117 2.24 12.45 -16.22
N LEU A 118 1.98 11.74 -15.12
CA LEU A 118 1.08 12.22 -14.06
C LEU A 118 1.73 13.24 -13.13
N LEU A 119 2.96 12.99 -12.70
CA LEU A 119 3.62 13.77 -11.65
C LEU A 119 4.84 14.57 -12.15
N GLY A 120 5.32 14.30 -13.36
CA GLY A 120 6.53 14.95 -13.89
C GLY A 120 7.81 14.50 -13.18
N LEU A 121 7.76 13.38 -12.44
CA LEU A 121 8.87 12.87 -11.65
C LEU A 121 9.78 11.96 -12.49
N PRO A 122 11.09 11.93 -12.20
CA PRO A 122 12.01 10.98 -12.83
C PRO A 122 11.71 9.55 -12.37
N GLY A 123 11.99 8.55 -13.21
CA GLY A 123 11.72 7.15 -12.89
C GLY A 123 12.44 6.64 -11.63
N LEU A 124 13.60 7.23 -11.31
CA LEU A 124 14.38 6.99 -10.08
C LEU A 124 13.56 7.24 -8.81
N SER A 125 12.61 8.18 -8.84
CA SER A 125 11.69 8.48 -7.73
C SER A 125 10.71 7.34 -7.44
N GLY A 126 10.50 6.42 -8.39
CA GLY A 126 9.49 5.37 -8.26
C GLY A 126 9.79 4.37 -7.16
N LEU A 127 11.08 4.12 -6.86
CA LEU A 127 11.44 3.20 -5.79
C LEU A 127 11.04 3.82 -4.44
N ALA A 128 11.39 5.08 -4.22
CA ALA A 128 11.05 5.80 -2.99
C ALA A 128 9.53 5.88 -2.75
N LEU A 129 8.73 6.12 -3.79
CA LEU A 129 7.27 6.18 -3.67
C LEU A 129 6.63 4.83 -3.39
N ILE A 130 7.16 3.74 -3.95
CA ILE A 130 6.63 2.40 -3.66
C ILE A 130 7.05 1.92 -2.28
N THR A 131 8.29 2.20 -1.89
CA THR A 131 8.71 1.97 -0.52
C THR A 131 7.84 2.76 0.45
N ASN A 132 7.42 3.98 0.11
CA ASN A 132 6.47 4.76 0.93
C ASN A 132 5.08 4.10 1.06
N LEU A 133 4.61 3.33 0.06
CA LEU A 133 3.36 2.57 0.18
C LEU A 133 3.44 1.50 1.27
N GLN A 134 4.63 0.97 1.58
CA GLN A 134 4.82 -0.03 2.63
C GLN A 134 5.27 0.61 3.94
N SER A 135 6.21 1.54 3.88
CA SER A 135 6.81 2.20 5.04
C SER A 135 7.07 3.67 4.73
N THR A 136 6.39 4.54 5.46
CA THR A 136 6.54 5.98 5.35
C THR A 136 7.97 6.43 5.62
N ASP A 137 8.58 5.88 6.67
CA ASP A 137 9.90 6.31 7.14
C ASP A 137 10.98 5.97 6.12
N VAL A 138 10.96 4.73 5.61
CA VAL A 138 11.93 4.28 4.61
C VAL A 138 11.72 5.04 3.30
N GLY A 139 10.47 5.23 2.85
CA GLY A 139 10.18 5.99 1.63
C GLY A 139 10.63 7.45 1.71
N THR A 140 10.43 8.09 2.86
CA THR A 140 10.85 9.50 3.10
C THR A 140 12.37 9.59 3.13
N LYS A 141 13.04 8.64 3.78
CA LYS A 141 14.50 8.56 3.80
C LYS A 141 15.08 8.46 2.37
N LEU A 142 14.54 7.58 1.53
CA LEU A 142 14.97 7.43 0.14
C LEU A 142 14.73 8.72 -0.67
N THR A 143 13.62 9.41 -0.40
CA THR A 143 13.30 10.68 -1.06
C THR A 143 14.29 11.78 -0.69
N LYS A 144 14.65 11.85 0.60
CA LYS A 144 15.69 12.75 1.08
C LYS A 144 17.05 12.43 0.43
N GLU A 145 17.42 11.17 0.35
CA GLU A 145 18.68 10.73 -0.28
C GLU A 145 18.75 11.11 -1.76
N LEU A 146 17.65 10.97 -2.50
CA LEU A 146 17.55 11.41 -3.89
C LEU A 146 17.79 12.93 -4.04
N TYR A 147 17.25 13.72 -3.11
CA TYR A 147 17.42 15.17 -3.12
C TYR A 147 18.86 15.59 -2.75
N GLU A 148 19.41 15.00 -1.68
CA GLU A 148 20.80 15.26 -1.25
C GLU A 148 21.81 14.84 -2.32
N SER A 149 21.52 13.78 -3.07
CA SER A 149 22.34 13.32 -4.20
C SER A 149 22.15 14.14 -5.48
N LYS A 150 21.33 15.21 -5.45
CA LYS A 150 20.99 16.07 -6.60
C LYS A 150 20.38 15.30 -7.79
N LEU A 151 19.74 14.16 -7.54
CA LEU A 151 19.06 13.37 -8.57
C LEU A 151 17.63 13.86 -8.82
N ILE A 152 17.07 14.62 -7.88
CA ILE A 152 15.77 15.28 -7.99
C ILE A 152 15.87 16.76 -7.59
N THR A 153 15.08 17.62 -8.24
CA THR A 153 14.97 19.05 -7.88
C THR A 153 14.12 19.24 -6.63
N LYS A 154 14.11 20.45 -6.07
CA LYS A 154 13.24 20.76 -4.91
C LYS A 154 11.78 20.71 -5.31
N LYS A 155 11.45 21.15 -6.53
CA LYS A 155 10.09 20.98 -7.09
C LYS A 155 9.66 19.51 -7.08
N ASN A 156 10.53 18.60 -7.51
CA ASN A 156 10.26 17.16 -7.48
C ASN A 156 10.11 16.65 -6.04
N LEU A 157 10.96 17.11 -5.12
CA LEU A 157 10.87 16.79 -3.69
C LEU A 157 9.51 17.18 -3.10
N ILE A 158 9.00 18.39 -3.40
CA ILE A 158 7.70 18.85 -2.89
C ILE A 158 6.55 18.02 -3.46
N ILE A 159 6.58 17.69 -4.76
CA ILE A 159 5.56 16.83 -5.39
C ILE A 159 5.60 15.43 -4.79
N MET A 160 6.79 14.85 -4.60
CA MET A 160 6.96 13.56 -3.92
C MET A 160 6.45 13.63 -2.48
N GLY A 161 6.77 14.69 -1.74
CA GLY A 161 6.28 14.91 -0.38
C GLY A 161 4.76 14.96 -0.31
N ALA A 162 4.10 15.67 -1.24
CA ALA A 162 2.64 15.72 -1.32
C ALA A 162 2.03 14.34 -1.59
N TRP A 163 2.62 13.56 -2.51
CA TRP A 163 2.19 12.19 -2.79
C TRP A 163 2.33 11.30 -1.55
N GLN A 164 3.46 11.39 -0.85
CA GLN A 164 3.74 10.58 0.35
C GLN A 164 2.84 10.96 1.52
N TYR A 165 2.61 12.26 1.73
CA TYR A 165 1.79 12.77 2.82
C TYR A 165 0.32 12.41 2.68
N SER A 166 -0.23 12.40 1.46
CA SER A 166 -1.64 12.03 1.20
C SER A 166 -2.01 10.58 1.56
N GLY A 167 -1.03 9.73 1.87
CA GLY A 167 -1.28 8.36 2.32
C GLY A 167 -0.01 7.68 2.78
N ALA A 168 0.34 7.89 4.05
CA ALA A 168 1.51 7.30 4.70
C ALA A 168 1.36 5.77 4.81
N GLY A 169 2.35 5.01 4.34
CA GLY A 169 2.40 3.55 4.53
C GLY A 169 1.14 2.84 4.05
N LEU A 170 0.53 3.33 2.95
CA LEU A 170 -0.84 3.01 2.55
C LEU A 170 -1.17 1.52 2.61
N ILE A 171 -0.34 0.65 2.04
CA ILE A 171 -0.59 -0.81 1.99
C ILE A 171 -0.55 -1.39 3.40
N ASN A 172 0.53 -1.12 4.14
CA ASN A 172 0.69 -1.67 5.49
C ASN A 172 -0.42 -1.18 6.42
N ASN A 173 -0.75 0.11 6.39
CA ASN A 173 -1.81 0.70 7.20
C ASN A 173 -3.20 0.21 6.80
N TYR A 174 -3.45 0.00 5.51
CA TYR A 174 -4.73 -0.52 5.04
C TYR A 174 -4.99 -1.93 5.58
N PHE A 175 -4.01 -2.82 5.53
CA PHE A 175 -4.17 -4.18 6.03
C PHE A 175 -4.01 -4.31 7.54
N ALA A 176 -3.19 -3.46 8.18
CA ALA A 176 -2.98 -3.50 9.63
C ALA A 176 -4.11 -2.81 10.41
N VAL A 177 -4.59 -1.66 9.95
CA VAL A 177 -5.61 -0.86 10.67
C VAL A 177 -6.95 -0.89 9.94
N GLY A 178 -6.94 -0.84 8.60
CA GLY A 178 -8.19 -0.90 7.82
C GLY A 178 -8.93 -2.24 7.91
N SER A 179 -8.26 -3.32 8.31
CA SER A 179 -8.89 -4.64 8.51
C SER A 179 -10.04 -4.63 9.53
N VAL A 180 -10.02 -3.68 10.47
CA VAL A 180 -11.12 -3.34 11.40
C VAL A 180 -12.46 -3.21 10.68
N VAL A 181 -12.46 -2.54 9.53
CA VAL A 181 -13.68 -2.15 8.83
C VAL A 181 -14.02 -3.09 7.68
N PHE A 182 -13.18 -4.08 7.36
CA PHE A 182 -13.40 -4.95 6.19
C PHE A 182 -14.71 -5.73 6.28
N SER A 183 -15.11 -6.17 7.48
CA SER A 183 -16.38 -6.86 7.70
C SER A 183 -17.62 -5.96 7.54
N ALA A 184 -17.44 -4.64 7.62
CA ALA A 184 -18.49 -3.64 7.45
C ALA A 184 -18.53 -3.05 6.03
N LEU A 185 -17.57 -3.41 5.16
CA LEU A 185 -17.54 -2.94 3.78
C LEU A 185 -18.54 -3.73 2.93
N SER A 186 -19.42 -3.01 2.23
CA SER A 186 -20.33 -3.56 1.22
C SER A 186 -19.70 -3.75 -0.15
N VAL A 187 -18.43 -3.34 -0.31
CA VAL A 187 -17.66 -3.39 -1.56
C VAL A 187 -16.42 -4.27 -1.39
N PRO A 188 -15.88 -4.86 -2.47
CA PRO A 188 -14.64 -5.63 -2.41
C PRO A 188 -13.50 -4.85 -1.74
N ILE A 189 -12.65 -5.55 -0.98
CA ILE A 189 -11.54 -4.97 -0.21
C ILE A 189 -10.56 -4.20 -1.14
N ILE A 190 -10.44 -4.59 -2.41
CA ILE A 190 -9.59 -3.86 -3.35
C ILE A 190 -10.10 -2.44 -3.68
N THR A 191 -11.41 -2.19 -3.59
CA THR A 191 -12.01 -0.95 -4.10
C THR A 191 -11.56 0.28 -3.31
N PRO A 192 -11.63 0.32 -1.96
CA PRO A 192 -11.10 1.45 -1.19
C PRO A 192 -9.58 1.62 -1.37
N LEU A 193 -8.84 0.52 -1.52
CA LEU A 193 -7.40 0.54 -1.75
C LEU A 193 -7.04 1.27 -3.05
N ILE A 194 -7.76 0.96 -4.14
CA ILE A 194 -7.60 1.65 -5.43
C ILE A 194 -7.95 3.12 -5.31
N ILE A 195 -9.06 3.46 -4.64
CA ILE A 195 -9.48 4.86 -4.45
C ILE A 195 -8.40 5.66 -3.71
N MET A 196 -7.90 5.15 -2.57
CA MET A 196 -6.83 5.82 -1.83
C MET A 196 -5.58 5.98 -2.69
N PHE A 197 -5.19 4.94 -3.43
CA PHE A 197 -4.04 5.01 -4.34
C PHE A 197 -4.22 6.08 -5.42
N CYS A 198 -5.40 6.18 -6.04
CA CYS A 198 -5.73 7.22 -7.01
C CYS A 198 -5.69 8.61 -6.38
N LEU A 199 -6.26 8.79 -5.18
CA LEU A 199 -6.25 10.07 -4.47
C LEU A 199 -4.84 10.57 -4.17
N LYS A 200 -3.87 9.68 -3.96
CA LYS A 200 -2.45 10.08 -3.81
C LYS A 200 -1.92 10.78 -5.06
N PHE A 201 -2.26 10.27 -6.24
CA PHE A 201 -1.92 10.93 -7.50
C PHE A 201 -2.65 12.25 -7.67
N VAL A 202 -3.94 12.30 -7.34
CA VAL A 202 -4.71 13.56 -7.42
C VAL A 202 -4.08 14.65 -6.55
N GLY A 203 -3.75 14.34 -5.29
CA GLY A 203 -3.11 15.29 -4.38
C GLY A 203 -1.75 15.77 -4.89
N ALA A 204 -0.92 14.86 -5.40
CA ALA A 204 0.39 15.22 -5.93
C ALA A 204 0.31 16.00 -7.26
N THR A 205 -0.64 15.67 -8.14
CA THR A 205 -0.91 16.40 -9.38
C THR A 205 -1.45 17.80 -9.08
N PHE A 206 -2.31 17.95 -8.08
CA PHE A 206 -2.78 19.25 -7.62
C PHE A 206 -1.62 20.15 -7.18
N VAL A 207 -0.72 19.63 -6.33
CA VAL A 207 0.49 20.35 -5.92
C VAL A 207 1.39 20.66 -7.12
N ARG A 208 1.58 19.73 -8.05
CA ARG A 208 2.33 19.97 -9.29
C ARG A 208 1.76 21.17 -10.07
N ILE A 209 0.43 21.24 -10.23
CA ILE A 209 -0.25 22.34 -10.92
C ILE A 209 0.01 23.65 -10.17
N MET A 210 -0.23 23.69 -8.86
CA MET A 210 0.03 24.89 -8.04
C MET A 210 1.47 25.41 -8.17
N LEU A 211 2.45 24.51 -8.11
CA LEU A 211 3.87 24.86 -8.27
C LEU A 211 4.18 25.38 -9.69
N SER A 212 3.48 24.88 -10.70
CA SER A 212 3.67 25.31 -12.09
C SER A 212 2.96 26.62 -12.44
N THR A 213 1.88 26.97 -11.74
CA THR A 213 1.06 28.15 -12.04
C THR A 213 1.37 29.31 -11.10
N TRP A 214 1.34 29.09 -9.78
CA TRP A 214 1.43 30.17 -8.79
C TRP A 214 2.85 30.39 -8.28
N TYR A 215 3.56 29.30 -7.99
CA TYR A 215 4.92 29.36 -7.45
C TYR A 215 5.99 29.23 -8.53
N LYS A 216 5.65 29.46 -9.80
CA LYS A 216 6.57 29.26 -10.92
C LYS A 216 7.89 30.02 -10.73
N LYS A 217 7.82 31.23 -10.16
CA LYS A 217 8.96 32.11 -9.91
C LYS A 217 9.98 31.55 -8.92
N ASP A 218 9.53 30.73 -7.97
CA ASP A 218 10.39 30.18 -6.92
C ASP A 218 11.28 29.03 -7.40
N PHE A 219 11.05 28.55 -8.64
CA PHE A 219 11.76 27.41 -9.24
C PHE A 219 12.34 27.76 -10.62
N ILE A 220 12.54 29.04 -10.95
CA ILE A 220 13.14 29.47 -12.23
C ILE A 220 14.66 29.26 -12.22
N ASP A 221 15.29 29.40 -11.05
CA ASP A 221 16.74 29.34 -10.88
C ASP A 221 17.25 27.96 -10.39
N GLU A 222 16.40 26.92 -10.49
CA GLU A 222 16.74 25.52 -10.15
C GLU A 222 17.26 24.70 -11.33
#